data_AF-A0A822VG19-F1
#
_entry.id   AF-A0A822VG19-F1
#
_cell.length_a   1.000
_cell.length_b   1.000
_cell.length_c   1.000
_cell.angle_alpha   90.00
_cell.angle_beta   90.00
_cell.angle_gamma   90.00
#
_symmetry.space_group_name_H-M   'P 1'
#
loop_
_entity.id
_entity.type
_entity.pdbx_description
1 polymer ?
#
loop_
_entity_poly.entity_id
_entity_poly.type
_entity_poly.pdbx_seq_one_letter_code
_entity_poly.pdbx_strand_id
1 'polypeptide(L)'
;MKLNDFLKAELLGSRFVAVKGYSEVLDRETGKPTALRLNVSIQDETSDFFMEMIQVKVNTLTPTASIQEMANNKTCPVALKDLNVGQFNGNLWFACSDVLPVTK
;
A
#
# COMPACT_ATOMS: atom_id res chain seq x y z
N MET A 1 20.69 -9.82 4.39
CA MET A 1 19.28 -10.19 4.18
C MET A 1 19.07 -11.68 4.31
N LYS A 2 18.21 -12.10 5.23
CA LYS A 2 17.57 -13.43 5.26
C LYS A 2 16.19 -13.32 4.62
N LEU A 3 15.65 -14.41 4.07
CA LEU A 3 14.35 -14.43 3.37
C LEU A 3 13.18 -13.86 4.20
N ASN A 4 13.25 -13.99 5.53
CA ASN A 4 12.21 -13.47 6.44
C ASN A 4 12.35 -11.96 6.74
N ASP A 5 13.43 -11.30 6.32
CA ASP A 5 13.60 -9.85 6.54
C ASP A 5 12.55 -9.06 5.74
N PHE A 6 11.98 -9.61 4.66
CA PHE A 6 10.87 -8.99 3.91
C PHE A 6 9.58 -8.85 4.73
N LEU A 7 9.44 -9.58 5.85
CA LEU A 7 8.27 -9.48 6.74
C LEU A 7 8.33 -8.26 7.68
N LYS A 8 9.48 -7.58 7.72
CA LYS A 8 9.69 -6.39 8.53
C LYS A 8 9.31 -5.16 7.69
N ALA A 9 8.09 -4.68 7.89
CA ALA A 9 7.58 -3.50 7.17
C ALA A 9 8.50 -2.29 7.33
N GLU A 10 9.20 -2.16 8.46
CA GLU A 10 10.15 -1.08 8.73
C GLU A 10 11.33 -1.05 7.75
N LEU A 11 11.71 -2.19 7.16
CA LEU A 11 12.81 -2.23 6.21
C LEU A 11 12.42 -1.74 4.81
N LEU A 12 11.12 -1.61 4.51
CA LEU A 12 10.61 -1.02 3.27
C LEU A 12 10.73 0.51 3.26
N GLY A 13 11.14 1.11 4.37
CA GLY A 13 11.22 2.55 4.55
C GLY A 13 9.86 3.20 4.83
N SER A 14 9.81 4.51 4.62
CA SER A 14 8.66 5.36 4.96
C SER A 14 8.17 6.22 3.79
N ARG A 15 8.95 6.29 2.70
CA ARG A 15 8.65 7.10 1.52
C ARG A 15 8.08 6.24 0.40
N PHE A 16 6.79 6.41 0.16
CA PHE A 16 6.07 5.67 -0.86
C PHE A 16 5.43 6.60 -1.88
N VAL A 17 5.23 6.09 -3.09
CA VAL A 17 4.48 6.79 -4.14
C VAL A 17 3.33 5.90 -4.58
N ALA A 18 2.11 6.35 -4.33
CA ALA A 18 0.91 5.75 -4.90
C ALA A 18 0.91 5.95 -6.41
N VAL A 19 0.64 4.88 -7.14
CA VAL A 19 0.58 4.86 -8.60
C VAL A 19 -0.81 4.38 -9.01
N LYS A 20 -1.59 5.22 -9.69
CA LYS A 20 -3.02 5.00 -10.02
C LYS A 20 -3.97 5.13 -8.82
N GLY A 21 -5.26 5.26 -9.12
CA GLY A 21 -6.34 5.35 -8.13
C GLY A 21 -6.63 4.02 -7.42
N TYR A 22 -7.49 4.10 -6.40
CA TYR A 22 -7.95 2.92 -5.67
C TYR A 22 -8.84 2.02 -6.53
N SER A 23 -8.81 0.72 -6.23
CA SER A 23 -9.82 -0.25 -6.66
C SER A 23 -10.46 -0.94 -5.46
N GLU A 24 -11.71 -1.37 -5.61
CA GLU A 24 -12.42 -2.05 -4.53
C GLU A 24 -11.97 -3.49 -4.37
N VAL A 25 -11.88 -3.93 -3.12
CA VAL A 25 -11.80 -5.34 -2.76
C VAL A 25 -13.17 -5.77 -2.27
N LEU A 26 -13.81 -6.65 -3.03
CA LEU A 26 -15.15 -7.13 -2.73
C LEU A 26 -15.09 -8.36 -1.83
N ASP A 27 -16.03 -8.43 -0.88
CA ASP A 27 -16.32 -9.67 -0.18
C ASP A 27 -16.89 -10.71 -1.16
N ARG A 28 -16.42 -11.95 -1.04
CA ARG A 28 -16.77 -13.01 -2.00
C ARG A 28 -18.23 -13.44 -1.90
N GLU A 29 -18.81 -13.40 -0.71
CA GLU A 29 -20.16 -13.91 -0.46
C GLU A 29 -21.23 -12.83 -0.71
N THR A 30 -20.95 -11.61 -0.27
CA THR A 30 -21.90 -10.49 -0.30
C THR A 30 -21.69 -9.55 -1.48
N GLY A 31 -20.54 -9.60 -2.15
CA GLY A 31 -20.18 -8.70 -3.25
C GLY A 31 -19.96 -7.24 -2.83
N LYS A 32 -20.01 -6.93 -1.52
CA LYS A 32 -19.86 -5.57 -1.01
C LYS A 32 -18.38 -5.21 -0.85
N PRO A 33 -17.99 -3.94 -1.07
CA PRO A 33 -16.63 -3.49 -0.78
C PRO A 33 -16.31 -3.67 0.71
N THR A 34 -15.15 -4.27 0.99
CA THR A 34 -14.64 -4.46 2.36
C THR A 34 -13.32 -3.76 2.61
N ALA A 35 -12.61 -3.41 1.55
CA ALA A 35 -11.34 -2.71 1.58
C ALA A 35 -11.09 -2.04 0.22
N LEU A 36 -10.06 -1.20 0.17
CA LEU A 36 -9.52 -0.70 -1.08
C LEU A 36 -8.18 -1.38 -1.39
N ARG A 37 -7.76 -1.29 -2.65
CA ARG A 37 -6.44 -1.71 -3.11
C ARG A 37 -5.78 -0.52 -3.79
N LEU A 38 -4.51 -0.31 -3.47
CA LEU A 38 -3.69 0.75 -4.02
C LEU A 38 -2.39 0.14 -4.53
N ASN A 39 -1.95 0.54 -5.71
CA ASN A 39 -0.61 0.21 -6.18
C ASN A 39 0.36 1.27 -5.66
N VAL A 40 1.49 0.83 -5.13
CA VAL A 40 2.46 1.69 -4.46
C VAL A 40 3.87 1.32 -4.93
N SER A 41 4.69 2.32 -5.16
CA SER A 41 6.12 2.19 -5.42
C SER A 41 6.90 2.56 -4.16
N ILE A 42 7.93 1.79 -3.84
CA ILE A 42 8.87 2.12 -2.76
C ILE A 42 9.91 3.08 -3.35
N GLN A 43 10.00 4.30 -2.81
CA GLN A 43 10.87 5.37 -3.31
C GLN A 43 11.73 5.94 -2.17
N ASP A 44 12.01 5.10 -1.17
CA ASP A 44 12.87 5.46 -0.05
C ASP A 44 14.31 5.06 -0.37
N GLU A 45 15.20 6.03 -0.49
CA GLU A 45 16.63 5.80 -0.76
C GLU A 45 17.33 5.06 0.39
N THR A 46 16.74 5.05 1.58
CA THR A 46 17.25 4.35 2.76
C THR A 46 16.70 2.93 2.89
N SER A 47 15.76 2.54 2.03
CA SER A 47 15.21 1.19 2.01
C SER A 47 16.22 0.21 1.43
N ASP A 48 16.41 -0.93 2.11
CA ASP A 48 17.17 -2.07 1.59
C ASP A 48 16.46 -2.76 0.40
N PHE A 49 15.22 -2.34 0.10
CA PHE A 49 14.37 -2.88 -0.94
C PHE A 49 14.00 -1.81 -1.95
N PHE A 50 14.13 -2.16 -3.23
CA PHE A 50 13.52 -1.44 -4.34
C PHE A 50 12.44 -2.30 -4.97
N MET A 51 11.19 -1.83 -4.91
CA MET A 51 10.06 -2.48 -5.58
C MET A 51 9.29 -1.43 -6.38
N GLU A 52 9.29 -1.59 -7.70
CA GLU A 52 8.64 -0.66 -8.62
C GLU A 52 7.13 -0.57 -8.38
N MET A 53 6.48 -1.70 -8.07
CA MET A 53 5.04 -1.75 -7.82
C MET A 53 4.66 -2.91 -6.89
N ILE A 54 4.18 -2.57 -5.69
CA ILE A 54 3.50 -3.48 -4.77
C ILE A 54 2.01 -3.15 -4.71
N GLN A 55 1.18 -4.17 -4.48
CA GLN A 55 -0.24 -3.96 -4.22
C GLN A 55 -0.51 -3.98 -2.73
N VAL A 56 -1.02 -2.87 -2.21
CA VAL A 56 -1.34 -2.71 -0.80
C VAL A 56 -2.85 -2.76 -0.61
N LYS A 57 -3.32 -3.65 0.26
CA LYS A 57 -4.70 -3.64 0.74
C LYS A 57 -4.85 -2.56 1.81
N VAL A 58 -5.76 -1.62 1.59
CA VAL A 58 -6.08 -0.55 2.52
C VAL A 58 -7.33 -0.96 3.29
N ASN A 59 -7.19 -1.23 4.58
CA ASN A 59 -8.26 -1.79 5.43
C ASN A 59 -9.26 -0.73 5.90
N THR A 60 -9.66 0.15 4.98
CA THR A 60 -10.72 1.14 5.13
C THR A 60 -11.30 1.48 3.76
N LEU A 61 -12.57 1.87 3.71
CA LEU A 61 -13.22 2.40 2.50
C LEU A 61 -13.13 3.92 2.40
N THR A 62 -12.68 4.58 3.47
CA THR A 62 -12.56 6.03 3.57
C THR A 62 -11.13 6.40 3.99
N PRO A 63 -10.13 6.21 3.09
CA PRO A 63 -8.75 6.57 3.39
C PRO A 63 -8.59 8.08 3.52
N THR A 64 -7.62 8.53 4.32
CA THR A 64 -7.34 9.96 4.51
C THR A 64 -6.90 10.62 3.19
N ALA A 65 -6.04 9.95 2.41
CA ALA A 65 -5.75 10.33 1.03
C ALA A 65 -6.93 9.91 0.16
N SER A 66 -7.73 10.89 -0.27
CA SER A 66 -9.06 10.64 -0.81
C SER A 66 -9.03 9.93 -2.16
N ILE A 67 -10.13 9.23 -2.47
CA ILE A 67 -10.30 8.55 -3.76
C ILE A 67 -10.22 9.55 -4.92
N GLN A 68 -10.76 10.76 -4.76
CA GLN A 68 -10.72 11.80 -5.78
C GLN A 68 -9.30 12.31 -6.04
N GLU A 69 -8.52 12.56 -4.98
CA GLU A 69 -7.11 12.97 -5.12
C GLU A 69 -6.28 11.91 -5.83
N MET A 70 -6.52 10.63 -5.53
CA MET A 70 -5.81 9.52 -6.16
C MET A 70 -6.24 9.24 -7.60
N ALA A 71 -7.49 9.53 -7.97
CA ALA A 71 -7.96 9.39 -9.34
C ALA A 71 -7.38 10.46 -10.28
N ASN A 72 -7.17 11.68 -9.77
CA ASN A 72 -6.73 12.82 -10.57
C ASN A 72 -5.20 12.84 -10.79
N ASN A 73 -4.43 12.23 -9.89
CA ASN A 73 -2.97 12.26 -9.93
C ASN A 73 -2.40 10.97 -10.54
N LYS A 74 -1.48 11.11 -11.52
CA LYS A 74 -0.75 9.95 -12.09
C LYS A 74 0.08 9.24 -11.03
N THR A 75 0.67 10.00 -10.11
CA THR A 75 1.46 9.53 -8.98
C THR A 75 1.26 10.48 -7.79
N CYS A 76 1.16 9.95 -6.57
CA CYS A 76 0.99 10.76 -5.36
C CYS A 76 1.91 10.25 -4.23
N PRO A 77 2.76 11.10 -3.63
CA PRO A 77 3.53 10.73 -2.43
C PRO A 77 2.59 10.40 -1.26
N VAL A 78 2.82 9.27 -0.62
CA VAL A 78 1.97 8.78 0.48
C VAL A 78 2.80 8.13 1.58
N ALA A 79 2.21 8.09 2.78
CA ALA A 79 2.65 7.24 3.87
C ALA A 79 1.58 6.15 4.11
N LEU A 80 2.04 4.92 4.34
CA LEU A 80 1.17 3.77 4.61
C LEU A 80 1.11 3.55 6.13
N LYS A 81 -0.01 3.90 6.75
CA LYS A 81 -0.18 3.80 8.20
C LYS A 81 -0.32 2.33 8.62
N ASP A 82 0.42 1.92 9.65
CA ASP A 82 0.42 0.56 10.18
C ASP A 82 0.67 -0.49 9.08
N LEU A 83 1.65 -0.21 8.22
CA LEU A 83 2.06 -1.11 7.14
C LEU A 83 2.46 -2.47 7.73
N ASN A 84 1.85 -3.52 7.21
CA ASN A 84 2.11 -4.89 7.58
C ASN A 84 2.42 -5.71 6.32
N VAL A 85 3.41 -6.58 6.44
CA VAL A 85 3.80 -7.52 5.40
C VAL A 85 3.63 -8.92 5.94
N GLY A 86 2.86 -9.73 5.24
CA GLY A 86 2.77 -11.15 5.53
C GLY A 86 3.13 -12.00 4.32
N GLN A 87 3.24 -13.30 4.55
CA GLN A 87 3.50 -14.28 3.50
C GLN A 87 2.41 -15.34 3.54
N PHE A 88 1.85 -15.66 2.37
CA PHE A 88 0.89 -16.75 2.21
C PHE A 88 1.18 -17.49 0.90
N ASN A 89 1.34 -18.81 0.98
CA ASN A 89 1.69 -19.67 -0.17
C ASN A 89 2.89 -19.16 -0.97
N GLY A 90 3.93 -18.68 -0.27
CA GLY A 90 5.14 -18.14 -0.89
C GLY A 90 5.02 -16.72 -1.47
N ASN A 91 3.82 -16.14 -1.51
CA ASN A 91 3.60 -14.77 -1.98
C ASN A 91 3.56 -13.80 -0.81
N LEU A 92 4.16 -12.62 -0.99
CA LEU A 92 4.03 -11.51 -0.05
C LEU A 92 2.68 -10.82 -0.25
N TRP A 93 2.06 -10.43 0.85
CA TRP A 93 0.92 -9.53 0.85
C TRP A 93 1.24 -8.32 1.72
N PHE A 94 0.76 -7.16 1.28
CA PHE A 94 0.98 -5.88 1.95
C PHE A 94 -0.38 -5.32 2.33
N ALA A 95 -0.51 -4.85 3.56
CA ALA A 95 -1.70 -4.11 3.96
C ALA A 95 -1.34 -2.95 4.88
N CYS A 96 -2.18 -1.92 4.87
CA CYS A 96 -2.09 -0.80 5.79
C CYS A 96 -3.49 -0.49 6.34
N SER A 97 -3.57 0.21 7.46
CA SER A 97 -4.85 0.64 8.03
C SER A 97 -5.41 1.85 7.28
N ASP A 98 -4.52 2.70 6.75
CA ASP A 98 -4.87 3.96 6.10
C ASP A 98 -3.76 4.41 5.14
N VAL A 99 -4.07 5.34 4.24
CA VAL A 99 -3.13 6.00 3.34
C VAL A 99 -3.17 7.49 3.65
N LEU A 100 -2.03 8.04 4.04
CA LEU A 100 -1.89 9.45 4.39
C LEU A 100 -1.23 10.20 3.23
N PRO A 101 -1.77 11.33 2.78
CA PRO A 101 -1.09 12.16 1.80
C PRO A 101 0.18 12.75 2.43
N VAL A 102 1.29 12.69 1.72
CA VAL A 102 2.52 13.40 2.13
C VAL A 102 2.57 14.68 1.32
N THR A 103 2.25 15.81 1.94
CA THR A 103 2.55 17.11 1.36
C THR A 103 4.06 17.25 1.20
N LYS A 104 4.49 17.65 0.00
CA LYS A 104 5.88 18.04 -0.27
C LYS A 104 6.27 19.27 0.53
#